data_AF-A0A2V9G3N2-F1
#
_entry.id   AF-A0A2V9G3N2-F1
#
_cell.length_a   1.000
_cell.length_b   1.000
_cell.length_c   1.000
_cell.angle_alpha   90.00
_cell.angle_beta   90.00
_cell.angle_gamma   90.00
#
_symmetry.space_group_name_H-M   'P 1'
#
loop_
_entity.id
_entity.type
_entity.pdbx_description
1 polymer ?
#
loop_
_entity_poly.entity_id
_entity_poly.type
_entity_poly.pdbx_seq_one_letter_code
_entity_poly.pdbx_strand_id
1 'polypeptide(L)'
;ALWGAKYLGIARLYDEYLVAASAGTLPAVSFLDPRYTVLDDGTGNDDHPHADIRKGDLFLYETFKAAASGPKWANTVFIVNFDEWGGFFEHVAPPRAAAPNQVDPDLVNGKALLGCRVPTVVASPFSRGNPDDSRISALVFDHTSVLKLIEWRWRLAPLTPRDGSNDVQNLAYALNFNEPDATVPSLPEPPAPLLAAPCLQELGGGILSSGGTPTLAASWQELGSRAAALGFSMVNAL
;
A
#
# COMPACT_ATOMS: atom_id res chain seq x y z
N ALA A 1 22.85 -6.14 -5.70
CA ALA A 1 21.72 -6.29 -4.77
C ALA A 1 22.04 -5.54 -3.48
N LEU A 2 21.07 -4.77 -2.95
CA LEU A 2 21.21 -3.89 -1.78
C LEU A 2 21.80 -4.59 -0.53
N TRP A 3 21.56 -5.91 -0.41
CA TRP A 3 22.01 -6.75 0.70
C TRP A 3 23.11 -7.76 0.33
N GLY A 4 23.87 -7.47 -0.72
CA GLY A 4 24.92 -8.37 -1.22
C GLY A 4 24.38 -9.70 -1.76
N ALA A 5 25.15 -10.78 -1.62
CA ALA A 5 24.80 -12.09 -2.18
C ALA A 5 23.79 -12.88 -1.32
N LYS A 6 23.56 -12.46 -0.07
CA LYS A 6 22.81 -13.21 0.95
C LYS A 6 21.43 -13.69 0.49
N TYR A 7 20.71 -12.86 -0.25
CA TYR A 7 19.33 -13.13 -0.68
C TYR A 7 19.19 -13.47 -2.16
N LEU A 8 20.30 -13.59 -2.92
CA LEU A 8 20.24 -13.88 -4.36
C LEU A 8 19.54 -15.22 -4.66
N GLY A 9 19.66 -16.21 -3.77
CA GLY A 9 19.00 -17.51 -3.95
C GLY A 9 17.47 -17.45 -3.92
N ILE A 10 16.90 -16.43 -3.27
CA ILE A 10 15.45 -16.26 -3.07
C ILE A 10 14.87 -15.01 -3.76
N ALA A 11 15.72 -14.15 -4.34
CA ALA A 11 15.29 -13.01 -5.14
C ALA A 11 14.99 -13.45 -6.58
N ARG A 12 13.92 -12.90 -7.16
CA ARG A 12 13.48 -13.16 -8.53
C ARG A 12 13.07 -11.85 -9.19
N LEU A 13 13.12 -11.81 -10.52
CA LEU A 13 12.60 -10.68 -11.28
C LEU A 13 11.07 -10.68 -11.24
N TYR A 14 10.45 -9.51 -11.43
CA TYR A 14 9.00 -9.37 -11.45
C TYR A 14 8.32 -10.24 -12.52
N ASP A 15 8.91 -10.37 -13.70
CA ASP A 15 8.38 -11.26 -14.75
C ASP A 15 8.32 -12.73 -14.31
N GLU A 16 9.26 -13.17 -13.47
CA GLU A 16 9.23 -14.52 -12.90
C GLU A 16 8.08 -14.70 -11.89
N TYR A 17 7.69 -13.64 -11.19
CA TYR A 17 6.48 -13.65 -10.36
C TYR A 17 5.23 -13.85 -11.21
N LEU A 18 5.09 -13.13 -12.33
CA LEU A 18 3.93 -13.27 -13.21
C LEU A 18 3.79 -14.70 -13.74
N VAL A 19 4.91 -15.31 -14.14
CA VAL A 19 4.95 -16.72 -14.56
C VAL A 19 4.61 -17.66 -13.40
N ALA A 20 5.23 -17.48 -12.22
CA ALA A 20 4.99 -18.34 -11.07
C ALA A 20 3.56 -18.24 -10.53
N ALA A 21 2.94 -17.06 -10.58
CA ALA A 21 1.56 -16.83 -10.18
C ALA A 21 0.59 -17.61 -11.08
N SER A 22 0.76 -17.49 -12.39
CA SER A 22 -0.07 -18.22 -13.37
C SER A 22 0.13 -19.74 -13.31
N ALA A 23 1.36 -20.21 -13.03
CA ALA A 23 1.67 -21.62 -12.86
C ALA A 23 1.27 -22.20 -11.48
N GLY A 24 0.94 -21.34 -10.51
CA GLY A 24 0.63 -21.77 -9.14
C GLY A 24 1.84 -22.24 -8.33
N THR A 25 3.03 -21.77 -8.68
CA THR A 25 4.32 -22.18 -8.10
C THR A 25 4.97 -21.08 -7.24
N LEU A 26 4.22 -20.03 -6.90
CA LEU A 26 4.70 -19.01 -5.95
C LEU A 26 5.11 -19.65 -4.61
N PRO A 27 6.18 -19.14 -3.97
CA PRO A 27 6.48 -19.48 -2.58
C PRO A 27 5.33 -19.14 -1.64
N ALA A 28 5.36 -19.73 -0.44
CA ALA A 28 4.37 -19.51 0.61
C ALA A 28 4.21 -18.03 1.02
N VAL A 29 5.31 -17.26 0.93
CA VAL A 29 5.35 -15.81 1.12
C VAL A 29 6.17 -15.23 -0.02
N SER A 30 5.61 -14.26 -0.74
CA SER A 30 6.29 -13.50 -1.79
C SER A 30 6.17 -12.02 -1.47
N PHE A 31 7.31 -11.34 -1.32
CA PHE A 31 7.37 -9.88 -1.25
C PHE A 31 7.66 -9.36 -2.65
N LEU A 32 6.92 -8.33 -3.08
CA LEU A 32 7.12 -7.69 -4.36
C LEU A 32 7.39 -6.22 -4.13
N ASP A 33 8.43 -5.72 -4.78
CA ASP A 33 8.72 -4.31 -4.86
C ASP A 33 8.63 -3.87 -6.33
N PRO A 34 8.11 -2.66 -6.58
CA PRO A 34 8.19 -2.05 -7.90
C PRO A 34 9.65 -1.75 -8.28
N ARG A 35 9.83 -1.35 -9.54
CA ARG A 35 11.08 -0.80 -10.04
C ARG A 35 11.24 0.63 -9.54
N TYR A 36 12.09 0.80 -8.54
CA TYR A 36 12.54 2.11 -8.09
C TYR A 36 13.55 2.72 -9.07
N THR A 37 13.43 4.03 -9.31
CA THR A 37 14.46 4.82 -9.96
C THR A 37 14.59 6.16 -9.26
N VAL A 38 15.82 6.60 -9.03
CA VAL A 38 16.14 7.97 -8.57
C VAL A 38 16.44 8.90 -9.75
N LEU A 39 16.36 8.37 -10.97
CA LEU A 39 16.63 9.08 -12.21
C LEU A 39 15.31 9.44 -12.88
N ASP A 40 15.26 10.59 -13.53
CA ASP A 40 14.15 11.03 -14.37
C ASP A 40 14.16 10.32 -15.74
N ASP A 41 14.39 9.01 -15.74
CA ASP A 41 14.44 8.17 -16.94
C ASP A 41 13.07 7.60 -17.33
N GLY A 42 12.04 7.89 -16.52
CA GLY A 42 10.68 7.43 -16.73
C GLY A 42 10.51 5.92 -16.58
N THR A 43 11.46 5.21 -15.99
CA THR A 43 11.39 3.74 -15.86
C THR A 43 10.78 3.27 -14.54
N GLY A 44 10.58 4.18 -13.58
CA GLY A 44 9.88 3.90 -12.34
C GLY A 44 8.43 3.47 -12.57
N ASN A 45 7.96 2.52 -11.77
CA ASN A 45 6.57 2.05 -11.76
C ASN A 45 6.01 1.93 -10.34
N ASP A 46 6.38 2.88 -9.50
CA ASP A 46 5.84 3.10 -8.16
C ASP A 46 5.10 4.45 -8.10
N ASP A 47 4.60 4.80 -6.91
CA ASP A 47 3.91 6.06 -6.66
C ASP A 47 4.85 7.16 -6.14
N HIS A 48 6.17 6.91 -6.08
CA HIS A 48 7.15 7.86 -5.55
C HIS A 48 7.58 8.84 -6.66
N PRO A 49 7.65 10.15 -6.40
CA PRO A 49 8.21 11.11 -7.36
C PRO A 49 9.66 10.76 -7.75
N HIS A 50 10.07 10.81 -9.01
CA HIS A 50 9.39 11.38 -10.19
C HIS A 50 8.69 10.33 -11.08
N ALA A 51 8.34 9.16 -10.53
CA ALA A 51 7.65 8.11 -11.28
C ALA A 51 6.25 8.55 -11.73
N ASP A 52 5.78 7.92 -12.82
CA ASP A 52 4.41 8.11 -13.30
C ASP A 52 3.48 7.21 -12.51
N ILE A 53 2.61 7.79 -11.67
CA ILE A 53 1.66 7.06 -10.82
C ILE A 53 0.78 6.07 -11.61
N ARG A 54 0.55 6.33 -12.92
CA ARG A 54 -0.22 5.40 -13.77
C ARG A 54 0.53 4.07 -14.00
N LYS A 55 1.87 4.11 -13.93
CA LYS A 55 2.71 2.90 -13.95
C LYS A 55 2.65 2.16 -12.61
N GLY A 56 2.55 2.88 -11.50
CA GLY A 56 2.24 2.32 -10.17
C GLY A 56 0.91 1.58 -10.16
N ASP A 57 -0.15 2.24 -10.64
CA ASP A 57 -1.48 1.64 -10.79
C ASP A 57 -1.45 0.39 -11.68
N LEU A 58 -0.75 0.44 -12.81
CA LEU A 58 -0.60 -0.71 -13.71
C LEU A 58 0.15 -1.86 -13.03
N PHE A 59 1.23 -1.58 -12.31
CA PHE A 59 1.98 -2.58 -11.55
C PHE A 59 1.10 -3.28 -10.52
N LEU A 60 0.31 -2.54 -9.73
CA LEU A 60 -0.62 -3.10 -8.76
C LEU A 60 -1.69 -3.96 -9.44
N TYR A 61 -2.27 -3.47 -10.54
CA TYR A 61 -3.27 -4.20 -11.33
C TYR A 61 -2.72 -5.52 -11.88
N GLU A 62 -1.57 -5.49 -12.55
CA GLU A 62 -0.96 -6.68 -13.16
C GLU A 62 -0.57 -7.72 -12.09
N THR A 63 0.00 -7.25 -10.98
CA THR A 63 0.39 -8.12 -9.86
C THR A 63 -0.84 -8.83 -9.30
N PHE A 64 -1.89 -8.08 -8.97
CA PHE A 64 -3.13 -8.65 -8.46
C PHE A 64 -3.77 -9.61 -9.47
N LYS A 65 -3.90 -9.19 -10.74
CA LYS A 65 -4.49 -9.99 -11.81
C LYS A 65 -3.77 -11.32 -12.00
N ALA A 66 -2.44 -11.32 -11.94
CA ALA A 66 -1.63 -12.54 -12.05
C ALA A 66 -1.90 -13.51 -10.88
N ALA A 67 -1.94 -13.01 -9.64
CA ALA A 67 -2.27 -13.83 -8.46
C ALA A 67 -3.71 -14.33 -8.48
N ALA A 68 -4.66 -13.47 -8.81
CA ALA A 68 -6.10 -13.74 -8.77
C ALA A 68 -6.59 -14.66 -9.90
N SER A 69 -5.91 -14.64 -11.05
CA SER A 69 -6.17 -15.56 -12.16
C SER A 69 -5.45 -16.90 -12.00
N GLY A 70 -4.52 -16.99 -11.05
CA GLY A 70 -3.71 -18.18 -10.81
C GLY A 70 -4.48 -19.30 -10.08
N PRO A 71 -4.04 -20.56 -10.22
CA PRO A 71 -4.72 -21.72 -9.65
C PRO A 71 -4.69 -21.78 -8.11
N LYS A 72 -3.95 -20.88 -7.46
CA LYS A 72 -3.84 -20.79 -6.00
C LYS A 72 -4.69 -19.70 -5.38
N TRP A 73 -5.36 -18.85 -6.17
CA TRP A 73 -6.11 -17.68 -5.68
C TRP A 73 -7.05 -17.99 -4.50
N ALA A 74 -7.77 -19.11 -4.57
CA ALA A 74 -8.69 -19.55 -3.51
C ALA A 74 -8.05 -19.66 -2.10
N ASN A 75 -6.71 -19.69 -2.01
CA ASN A 75 -5.95 -19.77 -0.77
C ASN A 75 -4.91 -18.65 -0.63
N THR A 76 -5.08 -17.54 -1.37
CA THR A 76 -4.14 -16.42 -1.39
C THR A 76 -4.65 -15.26 -0.56
N VAL A 77 -3.75 -14.59 0.17
CA VAL A 77 -3.96 -13.27 0.75
C VAL A 77 -3.02 -12.30 0.06
N PHE A 78 -3.57 -11.38 -0.73
CA PHE A 78 -2.81 -10.33 -1.40
C PHE A 78 -2.88 -9.05 -0.57
N ILE A 79 -1.73 -8.45 -0.28
CA ILE A 79 -1.63 -7.29 0.62
C ILE A 79 -0.87 -6.19 -0.12
N VAL A 80 -1.46 -5.00 -0.19
CA VAL A 80 -0.80 -3.79 -0.67
C VAL A 80 -0.47 -2.93 0.54
N ASN A 81 0.81 -2.60 0.68
CA ASN A 81 1.34 -1.66 1.65
C ASN A 81 2.10 -0.55 0.91
N PHE A 82 2.07 0.64 1.49
CA PHE A 82 2.97 1.74 1.15
C PHE A 82 4.06 1.78 2.22
N ASP A 83 5.31 2.09 1.88
CA ASP A 83 6.42 2.11 2.84
C ASP A 83 6.43 3.38 3.70
N GLU A 84 5.90 4.49 3.16
CA GLU A 84 5.78 5.79 3.84
C GLU A 84 4.54 6.60 3.36
N TRP A 85 4.35 7.82 3.88
CA TRP A 85 3.11 8.61 3.71
C TRP A 85 3.12 9.66 2.59
N GLY A 86 4.22 9.82 1.88
CA GLY A 86 4.42 10.73 0.75
C GLY A 86 4.65 12.18 1.14
N GLY A 87 4.85 12.50 2.43
CA GLY A 87 4.97 13.89 2.89
C GLY A 87 3.64 14.66 2.95
N PHE A 88 2.51 14.03 2.62
CA PHE A 88 1.19 14.66 2.65
C PHE A 88 0.69 14.92 4.08
N PHE A 89 -0.26 15.84 4.23
CA PHE A 89 -0.89 16.10 5.53
C PHE A 89 -1.68 14.87 5.98
N GLU A 90 -1.45 14.46 7.23
CA GLU A 90 -2.30 13.49 7.91
C GLU A 90 -2.80 14.05 9.24
N HIS A 91 -4.11 13.93 9.46
CA HIS A 91 -4.84 14.47 10.60
C HIS A 91 -4.79 13.58 11.85
N VAL A 92 -4.55 12.28 11.68
CA VAL A 92 -4.49 11.34 12.80
C VAL A 92 -3.10 11.38 13.43
N ALA A 93 -3.04 11.83 14.68
CA ALA A 93 -1.82 11.76 15.47
C ALA A 93 -1.36 10.29 15.61
N PRO A 94 -0.11 9.94 15.25
CA PRO A 94 0.35 8.56 15.36
C PRO A 94 0.31 8.05 16.79
N PRO A 95 -0.23 6.85 17.05
CA PRO A 95 -0.18 6.26 18.37
C PRO A 95 1.23 5.76 18.69
N ARG A 96 1.48 5.46 19.97
CA ARG A 96 2.71 4.78 20.40
C ARG A 96 2.47 3.28 20.53
N ALA A 97 3.44 2.49 20.10
CA ALA A 97 3.42 1.04 20.24
C ALA A 97 4.81 0.53 20.69
N ALA A 98 4.87 -0.70 21.19
CA ALA A 98 6.10 -1.32 21.70
C ALA A 98 7.27 -1.13 20.73
N ALA A 99 8.37 -0.56 21.22
CA ALA A 99 9.51 -0.28 20.35
C ALA A 99 10.17 -1.59 19.89
N PRO A 100 10.56 -1.71 18.61
CA PRO A 100 11.18 -2.94 18.10
C PRO A 100 12.58 -3.16 18.69
N ASN A 101 13.21 -2.08 19.18
CA ASN A 101 14.49 -2.07 19.87
C ASN A 101 14.56 -0.81 20.75
N GLN A 102 15.70 -0.57 21.40
CA GLN A 102 15.90 0.55 22.34
C GLN A 102 16.71 1.71 21.74
N VAL A 103 16.74 1.84 20.40
CA VAL A 103 17.56 2.88 19.73
C VAL A 103 16.79 4.15 19.40
N ASP A 104 15.47 4.12 19.50
CA ASP A 104 14.62 5.29 19.29
C ASP A 104 14.89 6.32 20.41
N PRO A 105 15.22 7.59 20.08
CA PRO A 105 15.50 8.60 21.09
C PRO A 105 14.26 9.11 21.83
N ASP A 106 13.06 8.87 21.32
CA ASP A 106 11.78 9.32 21.88
C ASP A 106 10.96 8.14 22.43
N LEU A 107 11.60 7.32 23.28
CA LEU A 107 10.92 6.22 23.96
C LEU A 107 10.16 6.71 25.19
N VAL A 108 8.88 6.34 25.27
CA VAL A 108 8.03 6.56 26.45
C VAL A 108 7.52 5.20 26.91
N ASN A 109 7.91 4.77 28.12
CA ASN A 109 7.53 3.48 28.70
C ASN A 109 7.79 2.27 27.77
N GLY A 110 8.94 2.27 27.08
CA GLY A 110 9.31 1.20 26.14
C GLY A 110 8.55 1.22 24.82
N LYS A 111 7.80 2.29 24.52
CA LYS A 111 7.05 2.48 23.28
C LYS A 111 7.63 3.62 22.43
N ALA A 112 7.76 3.34 21.14
CA ALA A 112 8.13 4.32 20.13
C ALA A 112 6.88 4.83 19.40
N LEU A 113 6.94 6.08 18.98
CA LEU A 113 5.90 6.69 18.15
C LEU A 113 5.85 5.97 16.79
N LEU A 114 4.65 5.69 16.28
CA LEU A 114 4.50 5.22 14.90
C LEU A 114 4.70 6.39 13.92
N GLY A 115 4.89 6.05 12.64
CA GLY A 115 4.86 7.04 11.56
C GLY A 115 3.45 7.53 11.25
N CYS A 116 3.34 8.46 10.31
CA CYS A 116 2.06 8.86 9.72
C CYS A 116 1.31 7.64 9.15
N ARG A 117 -0.01 7.70 9.17
CA ARG A 117 -0.84 6.62 8.64
C ARG A 117 -0.65 6.49 7.13
N VAL A 118 -0.52 5.25 6.67
CA VAL A 118 -0.49 4.88 5.26
C VAL A 118 -1.67 3.98 4.90
N PRO A 119 -2.12 3.95 3.64
CA PRO A 119 -3.14 3.00 3.21
C PRO A 119 -2.65 1.55 3.31
N THR A 120 -3.57 0.62 3.50
CA THR A 120 -3.31 -0.82 3.37
C THR A 120 -4.55 -1.49 2.81
N VAL A 121 -4.37 -2.33 1.79
CA VAL A 121 -5.45 -3.09 1.16
C VAL A 121 -5.17 -4.57 1.32
N VAL A 122 -6.17 -5.34 1.78
CA VAL A 122 -6.12 -6.79 1.86
C VAL A 122 -7.15 -7.37 0.89
N ALA A 123 -6.69 -7.93 -0.22
CA ALA A 123 -7.52 -8.57 -1.23
C ALA A 123 -7.34 -10.10 -1.17
N SER A 124 -8.42 -10.81 -0.86
CA SER A 124 -8.39 -12.26 -0.65
C SER A 124 -9.79 -12.83 -0.75
N PRO A 125 -9.94 -14.13 -1.08
CA PRO A 125 -11.22 -14.82 -0.88
C PRO A 125 -11.77 -14.71 0.55
N PHE A 126 -10.89 -14.50 1.54
CA PHE A 126 -11.26 -14.35 2.95
C PHE A 126 -11.54 -12.89 3.36
N SER A 127 -11.24 -11.89 2.52
CA SER A 127 -11.50 -10.48 2.84
C SER A 127 -12.77 -9.95 2.19
N ARG A 128 -13.50 -10.81 1.46
CA ARG A 128 -14.76 -10.43 0.80
C ARG A 128 -15.71 -9.76 1.80
N GLY A 129 -16.23 -8.62 1.37
CA GLY A 129 -17.33 -7.91 2.02
C GLY A 129 -18.53 -7.85 1.09
N ASN A 130 -19.58 -7.16 1.50
CA ASN A 130 -20.69 -6.83 0.62
C ASN A 130 -20.25 -5.65 -0.28
N PRO A 131 -20.47 -5.68 -1.61
CA PRO A 131 -20.21 -4.51 -2.47
C PRO A 131 -20.89 -3.22 -1.99
N ASP A 132 -22.06 -3.34 -1.35
CA ASP A 132 -22.80 -2.21 -0.76
C ASP A 132 -22.27 -1.79 0.63
N ASP A 133 -21.43 -2.63 1.27
CA ASP A 133 -20.84 -2.40 2.60
C ASP A 133 -19.39 -2.92 2.63
N SER A 134 -18.49 -2.05 2.17
CA SER A 134 -17.06 -2.33 2.13
C SER A 134 -16.48 -2.49 3.54
N ARG A 135 -15.74 -3.57 3.76
CA ARG A 135 -15.12 -3.85 5.07
C ARG A 135 -13.93 -2.91 5.30
N ILE A 136 -14.08 -2.00 6.26
CA ILE A 136 -13.01 -1.12 6.74
C ILE A 136 -12.71 -1.47 8.20
N SER A 137 -11.47 -1.85 8.50
CA SER A 137 -11.04 -2.10 9.87
C SER A 137 -10.51 -0.82 10.50
N ALA A 138 -11.03 -0.46 11.68
CA ALA A 138 -10.57 0.68 12.47
C ALA A 138 -9.54 0.29 13.56
N LEU A 139 -9.06 -0.95 13.55
CA LEU A 139 -8.00 -1.39 14.45
C LEU A 139 -6.65 -0.75 14.09
N VAL A 140 -5.73 -0.73 15.04
CA VAL A 140 -4.37 -0.21 14.82
C VAL A 140 -3.50 -1.27 14.17
N PHE A 141 -3.00 -0.99 12.97
CA PHE A 141 -2.03 -1.82 12.24
C PHE A 141 -0.78 -1.00 11.92
N ASP A 142 0.34 -1.67 11.73
CA ASP A 142 1.56 -1.10 11.15
C ASP A 142 2.20 -2.12 10.17
N HIS A 143 3.39 -1.82 9.64
CA HIS A 143 4.08 -2.75 8.73
C HIS A 143 4.37 -4.12 9.36
N THR A 144 4.54 -4.20 10.68
CA THR A 144 4.78 -5.46 11.37
C THR A 144 3.51 -6.31 11.48
N SER A 145 2.32 -5.75 11.26
CA SER A 145 1.07 -6.53 11.15
C SER A 145 1.12 -7.59 10.04
N VAL A 146 1.93 -7.38 8.98
CA VAL A 146 2.24 -8.40 7.96
C VAL A 146 3.08 -9.53 8.54
N LEU A 147 4.11 -9.20 9.33
CA LEU A 147 4.93 -10.20 10.04
C LEU A 147 4.07 -11.02 11.00
N LYS A 148 3.18 -10.38 11.77
CA LYS A 148 2.25 -11.07 12.67
C LYS A 148 1.35 -12.06 11.94
N LEU A 149 0.90 -11.73 10.73
CA LEU A 149 0.11 -12.67 9.91
C LEU A 149 0.94 -13.89 9.52
N ILE A 150 2.19 -13.68 9.08
CA ILE A 150 3.13 -14.76 8.73
C ILE A 150 3.42 -15.63 9.97
N GLU A 151 3.77 -15.01 11.09
CA GLU A 151 4.04 -15.70 12.35
C GLU A 151 2.85 -16.54 12.81
N TRP A 152 1.65 -15.97 12.80
CA TRP A 152 0.43 -16.69 13.15
C TRP A 152 0.16 -17.85 12.20
N ARG A 153 0.32 -17.63 10.89
CA ARG A 153 0.04 -18.65 9.87
C ARG A 153 0.97 -19.86 9.98
N TRP A 154 2.25 -19.66 10.30
CA TRP A 154 3.27 -20.72 10.36
C TRP A 154 3.75 -21.06 11.78
N ARG A 155 3.11 -20.52 12.82
CA ARG A 155 3.45 -20.72 14.24
C ARG A 155 4.91 -20.36 14.55
N LEU A 156 5.35 -19.23 14.03
CA LEU A 156 6.69 -18.69 14.28
C LEU A 156 6.68 -17.81 15.52
N ALA A 157 7.83 -17.68 16.17
CA ALA A 157 8.02 -16.71 17.24
C ALA A 157 8.15 -15.29 16.64
N PRO A 158 7.70 -14.24 17.35
CA PRO A 158 7.92 -12.86 16.95
C PRO A 158 9.39 -12.52 16.75
N LEU A 159 9.70 -11.63 15.81
CA LEU A 159 11.08 -11.19 15.57
C LEU A 159 11.52 -10.06 16.50
N THR A 160 10.58 -9.28 17.02
CA THR A 160 10.82 -8.12 17.88
C THR A 160 9.76 -7.98 18.99
N PRO A 161 9.90 -7.02 19.91
CA PRO A 161 8.80 -6.67 20.82
C PRO A 161 7.59 -6.04 20.11
N ARG A 162 7.74 -5.42 18.92
CA ARG A 162 6.65 -4.74 18.20
C ARG A 162 5.60 -5.74 17.73
N ASP A 163 6.02 -6.71 16.92
CA ASP A 163 5.21 -7.84 16.43
C ASP A 163 4.81 -8.81 17.56
N GLY A 164 5.57 -8.87 18.66
CA GLY A 164 5.17 -9.60 19.88
C GLY A 164 4.14 -8.90 20.78
N SER A 165 3.88 -7.61 20.59
CA SER A 165 2.97 -6.81 21.45
C SER A 165 1.51 -6.87 20.99
N ASN A 166 0.58 -6.41 21.84
CA ASN A 166 -0.83 -6.20 21.46
C ASN A 166 -1.15 -4.76 21.03
N ASP A 167 -0.13 -3.89 20.90
CA ASP A 167 -0.34 -2.49 20.52
C ASP A 167 -0.71 -2.34 19.03
N VAL A 168 -0.23 -3.26 18.19
CA VAL A 168 -0.59 -3.38 16.77
C VAL A 168 -1.21 -4.75 16.50
N GLN A 169 -2.26 -4.79 15.70
CA GLN A 169 -3.07 -5.98 15.47
C GLN A 169 -2.50 -6.86 14.36
N ASN A 170 -2.91 -8.13 14.36
CA ASN A 170 -2.58 -9.08 13.31
C ASN A 170 -3.49 -8.87 12.08
N LEU A 171 -2.97 -8.88 10.85
CA LEU A 171 -3.82 -8.76 9.66
C LEU A 171 -4.84 -9.91 9.50
N ALA A 172 -4.70 -11.01 10.25
CA ALA A 172 -5.72 -12.05 10.34
C ALA A 172 -7.09 -11.50 10.79
N TYR A 173 -7.15 -10.40 11.56
CA TYR A 173 -8.41 -9.74 11.92
C TYR A 173 -9.16 -9.14 10.72
N ALA A 174 -8.49 -8.93 9.58
CA ALA A 174 -9.13 -8.50 8.34
C ALA A 174 -9.75 -9.67 7.53
N LEU A 175 -9.53 -10.93 7.95
CA LEU A 175 -9.91 -12.13 7.21
C LEU A 175 -11.09 -12.85 7.90
N ASN A 176 -12.04 -13.34 7.09
CA ASN A 176 -13.14 -14.20 7.49
C ASN A 176 -12.97 -15.55 6.79
N PHE A 177 -12.55 -16.56 7.55
CA PHE A 177 -12.32 -17.91 7.02
C PHE A 177 -13.60 -18.79 6.98
N ASN A 178 -14.71 -18.33 7.56
CA ASN A 178 -15.96 -19.09 7.61
C ASN A 178 -16.74 -19.02 6.29
N GLU A 179 -16.56 -17.93 5.53
CA GLU A 179 -17.31 -17.65 4.30
C GLU A 179 -16.36 -17.18 3.18
N PRO A 180 -15.46 -18.06 2.69
CA PRO A 180 -14.56 -17.68 1.61
C PRO A 180 -15.31 -17.55 0.28
N ASP A 181 -15.02 -16.48 -0.46
CA ASP A 181 -15.53 -16.25 -1.81
C ASP A 181 -14.36 -16.00 -2.77
N ALA A 182 -14.02 -17.03 -3.57
CA ALA A 182 -12.92 -16.95 -4.52
C ALA A 182 -13.27 -16.23 -5.82
N THR A 183 -14.48 -15.68 -5.96
CA THR A 183 -14.85 -14.91 -7.15
C THR A 183 -14.00 -13.65 -7.25
N VAL A 184 -13.42 -13.41 -8.43
CA VAL A 184 -12.63 -12.21 -8.70
C VAL A 184 -13.55 -11.17 -9.33
N PRO A 185 -13.75 -10.00 -8.69
CA PRO A 185 -14.55 -8.94 -9.30
C PRO A 185 -13.88 -8.40 -10.57
N SER A 186 -14.68 -7.94 -11.53
CA SER A 186 -14.15 -7.20 -12.66
C SER A 186 -13.59 -5.87 -12.16
N LEU A 187 -12.28 -5.68 -12.33
CA LEU A 187 -11.59 -4.44 -11.98
C LEU A 187 -11.40 -3.56 -13.22
N PRO A 188 -11.42 -2.22 -13.09
CA PRO A 188 -11.02 -1.34 -14.17
C PRO A 188 -9.55 -1.62 -14.52
N GLU A 189 -9.28 -1.81 -15.80
CA GLU A 189 -7.90 -1.96 -16.30
C GLU A 189 -7.30 -0.56 -16.45
N PRO A 190 -6.18 -0.24 -15.75
CA PRO A 190 -5.49 1.02 -15.92
C PRO A 190 -5.04 1.15 -17.39
N PRO A 191 -5.23 2.32 -18.01
CA PRO A 191 -4.75 2.53 -19.36
C PRO A 191 -3.22 2.39 -19.38
N ALA A 192 -2.69 1.80 -20.46
CA ALA A 192 -1.25 1.74 -20.64
C ALA A 192 -0.65 3.15 -20.53
N PRO A 193 0.36 3.37 -19.68
CA PRO A 193 0.95 4.67 -19.51
C PRO A 193 1.47 5.15 -20.86
N LEU A 194 1.10 6.36 -21.24
CA LEU A 194 1.64 6.97 -22.44
C LEU A 194 3.16 7.03 -22.30
N LEU A 195 3.89 6.75 -23.38
CA LEU A 195 5.31 7.10 -23.46
C LEU A 195 5.39 8.62 -23.36
N ALA A 196 5.54 9.13 -22.14
CA ALA A 196 5.90 10.51 -21.93
C ALA A 196 7.30 10.67 -22.54
N ALA A 197 7.39 11.45 -23.61
CA ALA A 197 8.68 12.03 -23.95
C ALA A 197 9.16 12.75 -22.68
N PRO A 198 10.42 12.59 -22.25
CA PRO A 198 10.92 13.34 -21.12
C PRO A 198 10.57 14.81 -21.37
N CYS A 199 10.02 15.48 -20.36
CA CYS A 199 9.91 16.93 -20.41
C CYS A 199 11.33 17.43 -20.61
N LEU A 200 11.71 17.74 -21.85
CA LEU A 200 12.92 18.49 -22.12
C LEU A 200 12.71 19.78 -21.36
N GLN A 201 13.36 19.90 -20.20
CA GLN A 201 13.49 21.17 -19.53
C GLN A 201 14.08 22.10 -20.58
N GLU A 202 13.24 22.99 -21.12
CA GLU A 202 13.70 24.21 -21.76
C GLU A 202 14.66 24.84 -20.75
N LEU A 203 15.97 24.80 -21.05
CA LEU A 203 17.06 25.34 -20.22
C LEU A 203 16.96 26.88 -20.04
N GLY A 204 15.84 27.50 -20.41
CA GLY A 204 15.48 28.90 -20.18
C GLY A 204 14.05 29.13 -19.65
N GLY A 205 13.28 28.08 -19.33
CA GLY A 205 11.91 28.19 -18.83
C GLY A 205 11.83 28.05 -17.31
N GLY A 206 11.47 29.13 -16.61
CA GLY A 206 11.35 29.14 -15.15
C GLY A 206 10.42 28.06 -14.59
N ILE A 207 10.74 27.58 -13.39
CA ILE A 207 10.25 26.38 -12.71
C ILE A 207 8.73 26.34 -12.38
N LEU A 208 7.89 27.21 -12.95
CA LEU A 208 6.48 27.38 -12.52
C LEU A 208 5.43 27.67 -13.61
N SER A 209 5.73 27.55 -14.92
CA SER A 209 4.80 28.09 -15.94
C SER A 209 3.65 27.17 -16.41
N SER A 210 3.46 25.98 -15.83
CA SER A 210 2.29 25.14 -16.15
C SER A 210 1.61 24.52 -14.92
N GLY A 211 1.64 25.22 -13.78
CA GLY A 211 0.54 25.09 -12.85
C GLY A 211 -0.71 25.50 -13.62
N GLY A 212 -1.60 24.54 -13.93
CA GLY A 212 -2.85 24.84 -14.60
C GLY A 212 -3.49 26.03 -13.93
N THR A 213 -3.90 27.03 -14.72
CA THR A 213 -4.67 28.17 -14.20
C THR A 213 -5.76 27.57 -13.31
N PRO A 214 -5.82 27.90 -12.00
CA PRO A 214 -6.87 27.37 -11.15
C PRO A 214 -8.18 27.84 -11.76
N THR A 215 -8.89 26.92 -12.42
CA THR A 215 -10.28 27.13 -12.80
C THR A 215 -10.99 27.32 -11.48
N LEU A 216 -11.33 28.58 -11.19
CA LEU A 216 -12.09 29.09 -10.05
C LEU A 216 -12.37 28.03 -8.99
N ALA A 217 -11.61 28.13 -7.90
CA ALA A 217 -11.83 27.44 -6.63
C ALA A 217 -13.30 27.05 -6.45
N ALA A 218 -13.59 25.75 -6.42
CA ALA A 218 -14.74 25.29 -5.67
C ALA A 218 -14.52 25.86 -4.26
N SER A 219 -15.33 26.87 -3.89
CA SER A 219 -15.14 27.52 -2.62
C SER A 219 -15.27 26.47 -1.52
N TRP A 220 -14.57 26.64 -0.41
CA TRP A 220 -14.76 25.76 0.75
C TRP A 220 -16.23 25.62 1.15
N GLN A 221 -17.06 26.62 0.83
CA GLN A 221 -18.51 26.60 0.92
C GLN A 221 -19.19 25.59 -0.03
N GLU A 222 -18.74 25.47 -1.28
CA GLU A 222 -19.26 24.48 -2.22
C GLU A 222 -18.90 23.05 -1.78
N LEU A 223 -17.65 22.83 -1.36
CA LEU A 223 -17.23 21.54 -0.82
C LEU A 223 -17.95 21.20 0.49
N GLY A 224 -18.14 22.18 1.37
CA GLY A 224 -18.89 22.04 2.61
C GLY A 224 -20.37 21.71 2.38
N SER A 225 -21.01 22.32 1.38
CA SER A 225 -22.40 22.02 1.05
C SER A 225 -22.58 20.62 0.44
N ARG A 226 -21.62 20.16 -0.38
CA ARG A 226 -21.60 18.77 -0.89
C ARG A 226 -21.36 17.74 0.22
N ALA A 227 -20.45 18.02 1.16
CA ALA A 227 -20.20 17.16 2.31
C ALA A 227 -21.44 17.05 3.22
N ALA A 228 -22.12 18.17 3.48
CA ALA A 228 -23.37 18.18 4.23
C ALA A 228 -24.49 17.38 3.55
N ALA A 229 -24.60 17.45 2.22
CA ALA A 229 -25.57 16.65 1.46
C ALA A 229 -25.32 15.13 1.56
N LEU A 230 -24.09 14.72 1.86
CA LEU A 230 -23.71 13.32 2.11
C LEU A 230 -23.77 12.93 3.60
N GLY A 231 -24.29 13.80 4.47
CA GLY A 231 -24.49 13.52 5.89
C GLY A 231 -23.28 13.79 6.78
N PHE A 232 -22.21 14.41 6.26
CA PHE A 232 -21.07 14.80 7.08
C PHE A 232 -21.33 16.11 7.81
N SER A 233 -21.12 16.11 9.13
CA SER A 233 -21.19 17.33 9.94
C SER A 233 -19.90 18.14 9.75
N MET A 234 -20.01 19.30 9.10
CA MET A 234 -18.93 20.26 9.04
C MET A 234 -18.96 21.08 10.33
N VAL A 235 -17.96 20.91 11.20
CA VAL A 235 -17.72 21.87 12.28
C VAL A 235 -17.15 23.13 11.61
N ASN A 236 -17.82 24.27 11.77
CA ASN A 236 -17.31 25.55 11.27
C ASN A 236 -15.93 25.81 11.90
N ALA A 237 -14.88 25.48 11.17
CA ALA A 237 -13.51 25.83 11.49
C ALA A 237 -13.02 26.81 10.42
N LEU A 238 -12.98 28.08 10.85
CA LEU A 238 -12.49 29.30 10.19
C LEU A 238 -13.38 29.89 9.09
#